data_AF-A0A358GD33-F1
#
_entry.id   AF-A0A358GD33-F1
#
_cell.length_a   1.000
_cell.length_b   1.000
_cell.length_c   1.000
_cell.angle_alpha   90.00
_cell.angle_beta   90.00
_cell.angle_gamma   90.00
#
_symmetry.space_group_name_H-M   'P 1'
#
loop_
_entity.id
_entity.type
_entity.pdbx_description
1 polymer ?
#
loop_
_entity_poly.entity_id
_entity_poly.type
_entity_poly.pdbx_seq_one_letter_code
_entity_poly.pdbx_strand_id
1 'polypeptide(L)'
;MQNGVLEDNASHQSGLSSCSTQIGEHGIIEANEDKQQIMNQSRMRSLSNHSFLSNRYGARPNLLANIWTRMSLGLIIMFSMSVIYYSSIAEAAAGPELGVTAQKAWETMLNKADSQTKLSLQRAYENVGNWTTQEQSWEQKTKTIHAANTKELEQLRINIRQIDDAKIAGLNEKVKQTEARYESLFALYSSVNRQLDAAKAIKNKEWSAAIRTQADTLKPVVQLAREDIRFKKKELAEARKRKSTEVKRLRALLAGADQVKKQIQTGKKQASLSKERYSNALQQFKQSTKQGQSSRVLSSLNSLAAAAEKWAGSKQHIYTLEQKVSATYAKVSQELTKRPK
;
A
#
# COMPACT_ATOMS: atom_id res chain seq x y z
N MET A 1 0.71 -47.83 57.45
CA MET A 1 -0.51 -47.25 58.03
C MET A 1 -1.46 -46.93 56.88
N GLN A 2 -2.75 -47.30 57.01
CA GLN A 2 -3.96 -46.82 56.29
C GLN A 2 -3.86 -46.57 54.75
N ASN A 3 -4.47 -47.40 53.89
CA ASN A 3 -5.91 -47.52 53.52
C ASN A 3 -6.30 -46.55 52.36
N GLY A 4 -7.02 -46.91 51.29
CA GLY A 4 -7.56 -48.20 50.79
C GLY A 4 -7.47 -48.28 49.23
N VAL A 5 -7.94 -49.28 48.48
CA VAL A 5 -9.01 -50.30 48.65
C VAL A 5 -10.42 -49.67 48.67
N LEU A 6 -11.40 -49.96 47.78
CA LEU A 6 -11.51 -50.61 46.44
C LEU A 6 -12.50 -49.73 45.60
N GLU A 7 -13.44 -50.05 44.68
CA GLU A 7 -14.02 -51.19 43.89
C GLU A 7 -15.01 -50.54 42.86
N ASP A 8 -15.73 -51.19 41.91
CA ASP A 8 -15.36 -52.00 40.72
C ASP A 8 -16.57 -52.01 39.71
N ASN A 9 -16.48 -52.68 38.54
CA ASN A 9 -17.58 -53.07 37.61
C ASN A 9 -18.23 -51.98 36.69
N ALA A 10 -18.79 -52.27 35.50
CA ALA A 10 -18.68 -53.44 34.59
C ALA A 10 -19.18 -53.15 33.14
N SER A 11 -18.73 -54.01 32.21
CA SER A 11 -19.36 -54.49 30.96
C SER A 11 -20.42 -53.66 30.18
N HIS A 12 -20.21 -53.51 28.87
CA HIS A 12 -20.95 -54.32 27.88
C HIS A 12 -20.29 -54.32 26.47
N GLN A 13 -20.20 -55.50 25.84
CA GLN A 13 -19.91 -55.69 24.42
C GLN A 13 -20.96 -56.65 23.82
N SER A 14 -21.62 -56.23 22.74
CA SER A 14 -22.38 -57.03 21.74
C SER A 14 -23.38 -56.09 21.02
N GLY A 15 -23.72 -56.24 19.74
CA GLY A 15 -23.21 -57.19 18.75
C GLY A 15 -24.29 -57.58 17.74
N LEU A 16 -24.04 -57.25 16.46
CA LEU A 16 -24.68 -57.79 15.25
C LEU A 16 -26.18 -57.54 14.97
N SER A 17 -26.42 -57.01 13.78
CA SER A 17 -27.39 -57.48 12.77
C SER A 17 -28.89 -57.55 13.08
N SER A 18 -29.68 -56.83 12.27
CA SER A 18 -30.79 -57.45 11.54
C SER A 18 -30.93 -56.83 10.16
N CYS A 19 -31.46 -57.61 9.21
CA CYS A 19 -31.75 -57.20 7.84
C CYS A 19 -33.26 -57.31 7.60
N SER A 20 -33.86 -56.33 6.92
CA SER A 20 -35.26 -56.38 6.48
C SER A 20 -35.45 -55.65 5.16
N THR A 21 -35.67 -56.40 4.10
CA THR A 21 -36.00 -55.92 2.75
C THR A 21 -37.49 -56.14 2.48
N GLN A 22 -38.19 -55.15 1.91
CA GLN A 22 -39.28 -55.27 0.90
C GLN A 22 -39.86 -53.87 0.58
N ILE A 23 -39.81 -53.39 -0.68
CA ILE A 23 -40.79 -53.50 -1.80
C ILE A 23 -41.88 -52.39 -1.76
N GLY A 24 -42.23 -51.84 -2.95
CA GLY A 24 -43.24 -50.78 -3.17
C GLY A 24 -42.63 -49.48 -3.71
N GLU A 25 -42.27 -49.39 -5.00
CA GLU A 25 -43.16 -49.01 -6.13
C GLU A 25 -43.66 -47.55 -6.11
N HIS A 26 -42.90 -46.65 -6.75
CA HIS A 26 -43.33 -45.83 -7.88
C HIS A 26 -42.10 -45.18 -8.55
N GLY A 27 -42.16 -44.87 -9.85
CA GLY A 27 -41.03 -44.27 -10.57
C GLY A 27 -41.40 -43.66 -11.92
N ILE A 28 -40.38 -43.19 -12.66
CA ILE A 28 -40.46 -42.48 -13.96
C ILE A 28 -41.19 -41.13 -13.80
N ILE A 29 -40.53 -39.97 -13.88
CA ILE A 29 -39.91 -39.26 -15.01
C ILE A 29 -38.81 -38.34 -14.37
N GLU A 30 -37.65 -37.97 -14.93
CA GLU A 30 -37.17 -37.76 -16.31
C GLU A 30 -35.65 -38.02 -16.40
N ALA A 31 -35.11 -38.33 -17.60
CA ALA A 31 -33.67 -38.56 -17.77
C ALA A 31 -33.16 -38.11 -19.16
N ASN A 32 -33.11 -36.78 -19.41
CA ASN A 32 -32.82 -36.26 -20.76
C ASN A 32 -32.00 -34.95 -20.87
N GLU A 33 -31.34 -34.45 -19.81
CA GLU A 33 -30.57 -33.19 -19.89
C GLU A 33 -29.06 -33.40 -20.12
N ASP A 34 -28.39 -34.29 -19.36
CA ASP A 34 -26.92 -34.42 -19.34
C ASP A 34 -26.26 -34.75 -20.69
N LYS A 35 -27.00 -35.34 -21.65
CA LYS A 35 -26.46 -35.69 -22.97
C LYS A 35 -26.38 -34.51 -23.95
N GLN A 36 -27.10 -33.40 -23.73
CA GLN A 36 -27.01 -32.24 -24.63
C GLN A 36 -25.83 -31.32 -24.31
N GLN A 37 -25.43 -31.22 -23.04
CA GLN A 37 -24.41 -30.24 -22.61
C GLN A 37 -22.99 -30.59 -23.10
N ILE A 38 -22.68 -31.88 -23.27
CA ILE A 38 -21.34 -32.38 -23.65
C ILE A 38 -21.05 -32.17 -25.15
N MET A 39 -22.06 -32.23 -26.04
CA MET A 39 -21.84 -32.13 -27.49
C MET A 39 -21.48 -30.71 -27.97
N ASN A 40 -21.82 -29.65 -27.23
CA ASN A 40 -21.58 -28.28 -27.68
C ASN A 40 -20.14 -27.76 -27.50
N GLN A 41 -19.31 -28.36 -26.63
CA GLN A 41 -17.91 -27.93 -26.50
C GLN A 41 -17.00 -28.39 -27.65
N SER A 42 -17.33 -29.52 -28.29
CA SER A 42 -16.48 -30.14 -29.32
C SER A 42 -16.50 -29.44 -30.68
N ARG A 43 -17.46 -28.52 -30.91
CA ARG A 43 -17.68 -27.90 -32.23
C ARG A 43 -16.92 -26.58 -32.47
N MET A 44 -16.19 -26.06 -31.49
CA MET A 44 -15.42 -24.80 -31.59
C MET A 44 -13.89 -24.97 -31.59
N ARG A 45 -13.38 -26.10 -32.09
CA ARG A 45 -11.92 -26.33 -32.29
C ARG A 45 -11.50 -26.67 -33.72
N SER A 46 -12.39 -26.52 -34.70
CA SER A 46 -12.11 -26.81 -36.11
C SER A 46 -12.68 -25.73 -37.04
N LEU A 47 -12.00 -24.59 -37.13
CA LEU A 47 -12.08 -23.62 -38.25
C LEU A 47 -11.05 -22.48 -38.05
N SER A 48 -9.76 -22.77 -38.27
CA SER A 48 -8.71 -21.74 -38.37
C SER A 48 -7.42 -22.30 -38.99
N ASN A 49 -7.38 -22.40 -40.32
CA ASN A 49 -6.13 -22.55 -41.07
C ASN A 49 -6.35 -22.17 -42.55
N HIS A 50 -5.32 -21.56 -43.15
CA HIS A 50 -5.38 -20.77 -44.39
C HIS A 50 -6.25 -19.48 -44.26
N SER A 51 -5.95 -18.36 -44.93
CA SER A 51 -5.03 -18.16 -46.06
C SER A 51 -4.18 -16.88 -46.00
N PHE A 52 -2.94 -17.02 -46.52
CA PHE A 52 -2.14 -16.08 -47.34
C PHE A 52 -2.16 -14.53 -47.19
N LEU A 53 -0.93 -14.03 -47.03
CA LEU A 53 -0.33 -12.78 -47.56
C LEU A 53 -0.86 -11.37 -47.21
N SER A 54 0.14 -10.50 -47.01
CA SER A 54 0.14 -9.02 -47.10
C SER A 54 -0.40 -8.19 -45.92
N ASN A 55 0.53 -7.62 -45.14
CA ASN A 55 0.76 -6.18 -45.25
C ASN A 55 2.17 -5.76 -44.81
N ARG A 56 2.69 -4.65 -45.36
CA ARG A 56 4.09 -4.19 -45.16
C ARG A 56 4.13 -2.74 -44.65
N TYR A 57 3.67 -2.51 -43.42
CA TYR A 57 3.85 -1.21 -42.73
C TYR A 57 4.18 -1.39 -41.24
N GLY A 58 5.21 -0.69 -40.77
CA GLY A 58 5.67 -0.76 -39.38
C GLY A 58 4.92 0.22 -38.47
N ALA A 59 4.16 -0.30 -37.52
CA ALA A 59 3.49 0.52 -36.51
C ALA A 59 4.48 1.02 -35.44
N ARG A 60 4.69 2.34 -35.35
CA ARG A 60 5.40 2.97 -34.22
C ARG A 60 4.48 2.95 -32.98
N PRO A 61 4.97 2.61 -31.77
CA PRO A 61 4.17 2.74 -30.55
C PRO A 61 3.95 4.21 -30.20
N ASN A 62 2.67 4.63 -30.10
CA ASN A 62 2.29 6.02 -29.82
C ASN A 62 2.56 6.42 -28.36
N LEU A 63 3.75 7.01 -28.13
CA LEU A 63 4.22 7.46 -26.80
C LEU A 63 3.32 8.49 -26.09
N LEU A 64 2.47 9.22 -26.82
CA LEU A 64 1.63 10.29 -26.25
C LEU A 64 0.39 9.78 -25.48
N ALA A 65 -0.18 8.64 -25.89
CA ALA A 65 -1.42 8.11 -25.30
C ALA A 65 -1.28 7.70 -23.81
N ASN A 66 -0.06 7.38 -23.38
CA ASN A 66 0.26 6.90 -22.03
C ASN A 66 0.68 8.04 -21.06
N ILE A 67 0.62 9.30 -21.52
CA ILE A 67 0.85 10.49 -20.70
C ILE A 67 -0.49 11.12 -20.29
N TRP A 68 -1.40 11.32 -21.25
CA TRP A 68 -2.70 11.95 -21.01
C TRP A 68 -3.56 11.21 -19.97
N THR A 69 -3.62 9.88 -20.07
CA THR A 69 -4.32 8.99 -19.12
C THR A 69 -3.74 8.99 -17.70
N ARG A 70 -2.52 9.51 -17.52
CA ARG A 70 -1.86 9.63 -16.21
C ARG A 70 -1.95 11.05 -15.62
N MET A 71 -2.13 12.06 -16.47
CA MET A 71 -2.35 13.46 -16.05
C MET A 71 -3.79 13.69 -15.57
N SER A 72 -4.79 13.09 -16.23
CA SER A 72 -6.20 13.19 -15.84
C SER A 72 -6.47 12.66 -14.42
N LEU A 73 -5.84 11.55 -14.05
CA LEU A 73 -5.97 10.96 -12.72
C LEU A 73 -5.34 11.82 -11.60
N GLY A 74 -4.37 12.68 -11.94
CA GLY A 74 -3.77 13.63 -11.00
C GLY A 74 -4.67 14.84 -10.72
N LEU A 75 -5.33 15.37 -11.76
CA LEU A 75 -6.21 16.54 -11.64
C LEU A 75 -7.45 16.26 -10.77
N ILE A 76 -8.01 15.06 -10.84
CA ILE A 76 -9.16 14.65 -10.00
C ILE A 76 -8.77 14.63 -8.51
N ILE A 77 -7.52 14.28 -8.17
CA ILE A 77 -7.03 14.32 -6.79
C ILE A 77 -6.78 15.77 -6.36
N MET A 78 -6.15 16.60 -7.20
CA MET A 78 -5.87 18.00 -6.88
C MET A 78 -7.15 18.84 -6.70
N PHE A 79 -8.20 18.62 -7.50
CA PHE A 79 -9.46 19.37 -7.37
C PHE A 79 -10.21 19.05 -6.07
N SER A 80 -9.92 17.90 -5.43
CA SER A 80 -10.48 17.55 -4.11
C SER A 80 -9.85 18.30 -2.93
N MET A 81 -8.77 19.07 -3.14
CA MET A 81 -8.07 19.83 -2.09
C MET A 81 -8.47 21.31 -1.96
N SER A 82 -9.20 21.88 -2.92
CA SER A 82 -9.46 23.33 -2.99
C SER A 82 -10.71 23.81 -2.24
N VAL A 83 -11.44 22.92 -1.55
CA VAL A 83 -12.60 23.27 -0.72
C VAL A 83 -12.36 22.83 0.72
N ILE A 84 -11.69 23.71 1.48
CA ILE A 84 -11.90 24.04 2.91
C ILE A 84 -10.96 25.23 3.19
N TYR A 85 -11.48 26.44 2.96
CA TYR A 85 -11.02 27.67 3.61
C TYR A 85 -12.20 28.19 4.42
N TYR A 86 -11.92 28.76 5.59
CA TYR A 86 -12.90 29.27 6.57
C TYR A 86 -13.92 28.26 7.11
N SER A 87 -13.53 27.62 8.22
CA SER A 87 -14.41 27.58 9.40
C SER A 87 -13.62 28.21 10.54
N SER A 88 -14.20 29.20 11.21
CA SER A 88 -13.54 29.99 12.26
C SER A 88 -13.20 29.18 13.51
N ILE A 89 -12.24 29.67 14.28
CA ILE A 89 -12.10 29.28 15.69
C ILE A 89 -13.28 29.94 16.42
N ALA A 90 -14.31 29.15 16.68
CA ALA A 90 -15.35 29.47 17.66
C ALA A 90 -15.08 28.61 18.90
N GLU A 91 -14.49 29.22 19.93
CA GLU A 91 -14.41 28.62 21.27
C GLU A 91 -15.80 28.71 21.93
N ALA A 92 -16.72 27.91 21.40
CA ALA A 92 -18.09 27.80 21.89
C ALA A 92 -18.16 26.90 23.14
N ALA A 93 -19.21 27.12 23.95
CA ALA A 93 -19.40 26.52 25.26
C ALA A 93 -19.33 24.98 25.31
N ALA A 94 -19.14 24.43 26.52
CA ALA A 94 -18.98 22.99 26.80
C ALA A 94 -20.26 22.15 26.62
N GLY A 95 -20.87 22.20 25.43
CA GLY A 95 -22.08 21.47 25.07
C GLY A 95 -22.44 21.65 23.58
N PRO A 96 -23.41 20.88 23.07
CA PRO A 96 -23.80 20.92 21.66
C PRO A 96 -24.40 22.28 21.26
N GLU A 97 -24.06 22.77 20.06
CA GLU A 97 -24.59 24.03 19.51
C GLU A 97 -26.12 24.00 19.40
N LEU A 98 -26.81 24.60 20.38
CA LEU A 98 -28.24 24.86 20.36
C LEU A 98 -28.50 26.25 19.77
N GLY A 99 -29.43 26.32 18.81
CA GLY A 99 -29.97 27.62 18.39
C GLY A 99 -30.81 28.24 19.51
N VAL A 100 -30.84 29.57 19.59
CA VAL A 100 -31.40 30.37 20.71
C VAL A 100 -32.74 29.85 21.24
N THR A 101 -33.68 29.46 20.35
CA THR A 101 -34.99 28.91 20.74
C THR A 101 -34.88 27.59 21.52
N ALA A 102 -33.98 26.70 21.12
CA ALA A 102 -33.75 25.42 21.79
C ALA A 102 -32.97 25.59 23.09
N GLN A 103 -32.07 26.58 23.17
CA GLN A 103 -31.38 26.96 24.40
C GLN A 103 -32.38 27.51 25.44
N LYS A 104 -33.25 28.45 25.07
CA LYS A 104 -34.29 28.97 25.96
C LYS A 104 -35.29 27.89 26.42
N ALA A 105 -35.63 26.94 25.55
CA ALA A 105 -36.44 25.78 25.91
C ALA A 105 -35.73 24.84 26.91
N TRP A 106 -34.43 24.61 26.71
CA TRP A 106 -33.56 23.83 27.60
C TRP A 106 -33.45 24.47 29.00
N GLU A 107 -33.18 25.77 29.08
CA GLU A 107 -33.16 26.54 30.34
C GLU A 107 -34.52 26.50 31.06
N THR A 108 -35.62 26.71 30.33
CA THR A 108 -36.98 26.64 30.87
C THR A 108 -37.31 25.25 31.45
N MET A 109 -36.74 24.19 30.88
CA MET A 109 -36.94 22.81 31.31
C MET A 109 -36.02 22.43 32.49
N LEU A 110 -34.75 22.88 32.50
CA LEU A 110 -33.85 22.78 33.66
C LEU A 110 -34.35 23.56 34.90
N ASN A 111 -35.21 24.55 34.72
CA ASN A 111 -35.85 25.30 35.81
C ASN A 111 -37.19 24.70 36.27
N LYS A 112 -37.72 23.69 35.55
CA LYS A 112 -38.93 22.94 35.92
C LYS A 112 -38.64 21.50 36.37
N ALA A 113 -37.44 20.99 36.09
CA ALA A 113 -36.99 19.68 36.54
C ALA A 113 -36.67 19.67 38.05
N ASP A 114 -36.92 18.54 38.70
CA ASP A 114 -36.40 18.24 40.04
C ASP A 114 -34.85 18.17 40.03
N SER A 115 -34.24 18.20 41.21
CA SER A 115 -32.77 18.23 41.35
C SER A 115 -32.06 17.02 40.73
N GLN A 116 -32.64 15.82 40.80
CA GLN A 116 -32.03 14.59 40.29
C GLN A 116 -32.12 14.51 38.77
N THR A 117 -33.27 14.88 38.18
CA THR A 117 -33.44 15.03 36.74
C THR A 117 -32.53 16.13 36.20
N LYS A 118 -32.43 17.28 36.91
CA LYS A 118 -31.56 18.40 36.53
C LYS A 118 -30.07 18.00 36.47
N LEU A 119 -29.56 17.34 37.51
CA LEU A 119 -28.20 16.81 37.55
C LEU A 119 -27.93 15.78 36.42
N SER A 120 -28.92 14.91 36.14
CA SER A 120 -28.81 13.91 35.08
C SER A 120 -28.75 14.54 33.68
N LEU A 121 -29.57 15.57 33.44
CA LEU A 121 -29.58 16.35 32.20
C LEU A 121 -28.27 17.14 32.00
N GLN A 122 -27.77 17.81 33.05
CA GLN A 122 -26.50 18.56 32.98
C GLN A 122 -25.32 17.64 32.66
N ARG A 123 -25.16 16.52 33.38
CA ARG A 123 -24.10 15.53 33.11
C ARG A 123 -24.16 14.96 31.69
N ALA A 124 -25.36 14.67 31.19
CA ALA A 124 -25.53 14.17 29.82
C ALA A 124 -25.19 15.24 28.76
N TYR A 125 -25.45 16.53 29.04
CA TYR A 125 -25.10 17.66 28.19
C TYR A 125 -23.58 17.92 28.15
N GLU A 126 -22.94 17.93 29.32
CA GLU A 126 -21.48 18.02 29.49
C GLU A 126 -20.77 16.88 28.76
N ASN A 127 -21.29 15.65 28.85
CA ASN A 127 -20.74 14.50 28.11
C ASN A 127 -20.77 14.70 26.59
N VAL A 128 -21.83 15.28 26.03
CA VAL A 128 -21.86 15.63 24.59
C VAL A 128 -20.78 16.65 24.26
N GLY A 129 -20.62 17.70 25.07
CA GLY A 129 -19.55 18.69 24.91
C GLY A 129 -18.16 18.04 24.92
N ASN A 130 -17.86 17.25 25.95
CA ASN A 130 -16.61 16.52 26.12
C ASN A 130 -16.27 15.60 24.93
N TRP A 131 -17.27 14.91 24.36
CA TRP A 131 -17.05 14.09 23.16
C TRP A 131 -16.84 14.94 21.89
N THR A 132 -17.52 16.07 21.75
CA THR A 132 -17.32 17.00 20.63
C THR A 132 -15.92 17.65 20.66
N THR A 133 -15.44 18.09 21.83
CA THR A 133 -14.08 18.62 21.99
C THR A 133 -13.02 17.56 21.70
N GLN A 134 -13.25 16.30 22.11
CA GLN A 134 -12.38 15.18 21.74
C GLN A 134 -12.38 14.90 20.24
N GLU A 135 -13.53 14.94 19.57
CA GLU A 135 -13.63 14.78 18.10
C GLU A 135 -12.76 15.81 17.37
N GLN A 136 -12.88 17.09 17.73
CA GLN A 136 -12.09 18.18 17.17
C GLN A 136 -10.58 17.98 17.42
N SER A 137 -10.21 17.56 18.63
CA SER A 137 -8.82 17.25 18.97
C SER A 137 -8.27 16.08 18.13
N TRP A 138 -9.04 15.02 17.93
CA TRP A 138 -8.64 13.89 17.09
C TRP A 138 -8.60 14.25 15.60
N GLU A 139 -9.49 15.12 15.12
CA GLU A 139 -9.46 15.64 13.74
C GLU A 139 -8.21 16.50 13.48
N GLN A 140 -7.85 17.40 14.39
CA GLN A 140 -6.60 18.19 14.31
C GLN A 140 -5.37 17.26 14.32
N LYS A 141 -5.28 16.35 15.30
CA LYS A 141 -4.19 15.36 15.39
C LYS A 141 -4.09 14.50 14.12
N THR A 142 -5.22 14.08 13.56
CA THR A 142 -5.30 13.31 12.30
C THR A 142 -4.79 14.12 11.10
N LYS A 143 -5.17 15.39 10.96
CA LYS A 143 -4.67 16.28 9.90
C LYS A 143 -3.16 16.44 9.97
N THR A 144 -2.61 16.72 11.15
CA THR A 144 -1.17 16.91 11.36
C THR A 144 -0.36 15.65 11.04
N ILE A 145 -0.77 14.48 11.55
CA ILE A 145 -0.05 13.23 11.26
C ILE A 145 -0.20 12.81 9.78
N HIS A 146 -1.35 13.05 9.14
CA HIS A 146 -1.56 12.73 7.73
C HIS A 146 -0.68 13.59 6.81
N ALA A 147 -0.52 14.88 7.11
CA ALA A 147 0.40 15.77 6.41
C ALA A 147 1.87 15.32 6.59
N ALA A 148 2.27 14.99 7.82
CA ALA A 148 3.61 14.47 8.10
C ALA A 148 3.89 13.14 7.38
N ASN A 149 2.96 12.18 7.44
CA ASN A 149 3.03 10.90 6.73
C ASN A 149 3.13 11.09 5.20
N THR A 150 2.44 12.10 4.64
CA THR A 150 2.50 12.40 3.20
C THR A 150 3.87 12.95 2.80
N LYS A 151 4.44 13.86 3.59
CA LYS A 151 5.79 14.39 3.38
C LYS A 151 6.87 13.31 3.50
N GLU A 152 6.80 12.49 4.55
CA GLU A 152 7.76 11.40 4.79
C GLU A 152 7.71 10.35 3.66
N LEU A 153 6.51 9.97 3.20
CA LEU A 153 6.37 9.03 2.07
C LEU A 153 7.11 9.50 0.82
N GLU A 154 7.02 10.79 0.47
CA GLU A 154 7.68 11.30 -0.72
C GLU A 154 9.20 11.46 -0.52
N GLN A 155 9.64 11.89 0.66
CA GLN A 155 11.06 11.91 1.00
C GLN A 155 11.68 10.50 0.95
N LEU A 156 10.99 9.49 1.49
CA LEU A 156 11.42 8.09 1.41
C LEU A 156 11.45 7.58 -0.04
N ARG A 157 10.49 7.94 -0.90
CA ARG A 157 10.52 7.59 -2.33
C ARG A 157 11.73 8.19 -3.06
N ILE A 158 12.04 9.46 -2.79
CA ILE A 158 13.22 10.15 -3.34
C ILE A 158 14.50 9.47 -2.84
N ASN A 159 14.64 9.29 -1.52
CA ASN A 159 15.78 8.63 -0.89
C ASN A 159 16.00 7.21 -1.44
N ILE A 160 14.93 6.43 -1.63
CA ILE A 160 14.98 5.08 -2.21
C ILE A 160 15.40 5.12 -3.69
N ARG A 161 14.90 6.08 -4.48
CA ARG A 161 15.33 6.23 -5.88
C ARG A 161 16.83 6.53 -5.98
N GLN A 162 17.34 7.36 -5.07
CA GLN A 162 18.71 7.89 -5.08
C GLN A 162 19.78 7.01 -4.41
N ILE A 163 19.40 5.86 -3.82
CA ILE A 163 20.33 4.86 -3.24
C ILE A 163 21.50 4.61 -4.19
N ASP A 164 22.74 4.66 -3.70
CA ASP A 164 23.97 4.37 -4.43
C ASP A 164 24.23 5.17 -5.72
N ASP A 165 23.46 6.20 -6.09
CA ASP A 165 23.64 6.87 -7.39
C ASP A 165 25.01 7.55 -7.51
N ALA A 166 25.49 8.20 -6.45
CA ALA A 166 26.85 8.76 -6.42
C ALA A 166 27.95 7.67 -6.51
N LYS A 167 27.72 6.49 -5.89
CA LYS A 167 28.64 5.35 -5.91
C LYS A 167 28.70 4.72 -7.30
N ILE A 168 27.53 4.52 -7.94
CA ILE A 168 27.41 4.00 -9.31
C ILE A 168 27.96 5.01 -10.33
N ALA A 169 27.76 6.32 -10.14
CA ALA A 169 28.37 7.35 -10.97
C ALA A 169 29.91 7.33 -10.88
N GLY A 170 30.47 7.31 -9.67
CA GLY A 170 31.91 7.21 -9.45
C GLY A 170 32.53 5.93 -10.02
N LEU A 171 31.85 4.79 -9.91
CA LEU A 171 32.28 3.53 -10.54
C LEU A 171 32.20 3.59 -12.08
N ASN A 172 31.15 4.19 -12.64
CA ASN A 172 31.00 4.38 -14.08
C ASN A 172 32.08 5.31 -14.65
N GLU A 173 32.46 6.35 -13.89
CA GLU A 173 33.52 7.27 -14.27
C GLU A 173 34.92 6.64 -14.16
N LYS A 174 35.19 5.87 -13.09
CA LYS A 174 36.39 5.02 -13.00
C LYS A 174 36.54 4.07 -14.20
N VAL A 175 35.45 3.46 -14.67
CA VAL A 175 35.47 2.60 -15.87
C VAL A 175 35.93 3.39 -17.10
N LYS A 176 35.28 4.53 -17.42
CA LYS A 176 35.66 5.37 -18.57
C LYS A 176 37.13 5.82 -18.51
N GLN A 177 37.59 6.30 -17.35
CA GLN A 177 38.96 6.78 -17.17
C GLN A 177 39.99 5.66 -17.38
N THR A 178 39.63 4.43 -17.01
CA THR A 178 40.45 3.24 -17.23
C THR A 178 40.47 2.84 -18.71
N GLU A 179 39.33 2.89 -19.39
CA GLU A 179 39.24 2.64 -20.84
C GLU A 179 40.09 3.67 -21.61
N ALA A 180 39.89 4.97 -21.36
CA ALA A 180 40.66 6.04 -21.98
C ALA A 180 42.18 5.94 -21.72
N ARG A 181 42.59 5.49 -20.52
CA ARG A 181 44.01 5.26 -20.19
C ARG A 181 44.65 4.13 -20.99
N TYR A 182 43.89 3.11 -21.38
CA TYR A 182 44.40 1.95 -22.12
C TYR A 182 44.15 2.00 -23.63
N GLU A 183 43.38 2.97 -24.12
CA GLU A 183 43.05 3.14 -25.54
C GLU A 183 44.30 3.21 -26.43
N SER A 184 45.32 3.98 -26.03
CA SER A 184 46.59 4.10 -26.78
C SER A 184 47.39 2.80 -26.81
N LEU A 185 47.38 2.02 -25.74
CA LEU A 185 48.00 0.69 -25.67
C LEU A 185 47.28 -0.31 -26.60
N PHE A 186 45.94 -0.27 -26.65
CA PHE A 186 45.16 -1.12 -27.54
C PHE A 186 45.31 -0.70 -29.01
N ALA A 187 45.40 0.61 -29.31
CA ALA A 187 45.71 1.13 -30.64
C ALA A 187 47.11 0.71 -31.11
N LEU A 188 48.13 0.82 -30.26
CA LEU A 188 49.49 0.34 -30.55
C LEU A 188 49.50 -1.16 -30.85
N TYR A 189 48.92 -1.99 -29.98
CA TYR A 189 48.84 -3.44 -30.18
C TYR A 189 48.08 -3.80 -31.48
N SER A 190 46.99 -3.10 -31.79
CA SER A 190 46.25 -3.27 -33.05
C SER A 190 47.10 -2.92 -34.28
N SER A 191 47.89 -1.84 -34.20
CA SER A 191 48.83 -1.43 -35.26
C SER A 191 49.92 -2.49 -35.50
N VAL A 192 50.57 -2.97 -34.44
CA VAL A 192 51.60 -4.01 -34.51
C VAL A 192 51.06 -5.32 -35.11
N ASN A 193 49.83 -5.72 -34.78
CA ASN A 193 49.20 -6.89 -35.40
C ASN A 193 48.90 -6.68 -36.90
N ARG A 194 48.42 -5.49 -37.31
CA ARG A 194 48.23 -5.16 -38.73
C ARG A 194 49.55 -5.18 -39.52
N GLN A 195 50.64 -4.66 -38.95
CA GLN A 195 51.96 -4.73 -39.55
C GLN A 195 52.43 -6.19 -39.70
N LEU A 196 52.21 -7.02 -38.67
CA LEU A 196 52.53 -8.45 -38.71
C LEU A 196 51.74 -9.19 -39.81
N ASP A 197 50.48 -8.84 -40.04
CA ASP A 197 49.68 -9.45 -41.12
C ASP A 197 50.12 -8.97 -42.51
N ALA A 198 50.52 -7.71 -42.67
CA ALA A 198 51.16 -7.22 -43.88
C ALA A 198 52.51 -7.90 -44.17
N ALA A 199 53.33 -8.13 -43.13
CA ALA A 199 54.62 -8.82 -43.23
C ALA A 199 54.47 -10.29 -43.70
N LYS A 200 53.45 -10.99 -43.19
CA LYS A 200 53.06 -12.33 -43.67
C LYS A 200 52.62 -12.30 -45.13
N ALA A 201 51.82 -11.31 -45.53
CA ALA A 201 51.30 -11.21 -46.90
C ALA A 201 52.42 -11.06 -47.94
N ILE A 202 53.45 -10.25 -47.65
CA ILE A 202 54.65 -10.13 -48.50
C ILE A 202 55.69 -11.25 -48.28
N LYS A 203 55.37 -12.27 -47.47
CA LYS A 203 56.21 -13.45 -47.16
C LYS A 203 57.59 -13.13 -46.55
N ASN A 204 57.81 -11.92 -46.04
CA ASN A 204 59.08 -11.55 -45.40
C ASN A 204 59.17 -12.19 -44.01
N LYS A 205 59.98 -13.25 -43.90
CA LYS A 205 60.14 -14.06 -42.67
C LYS A 205 60.78 -13.29 -41.53
N GLU A 206 61.83 -12.52 -41.80
CA GLU A 206 62.59 -11.78 -40.77
C GLU A 206 61.77 -10.63 -40.19
N TRP A 207 61.12 -9.85 -41.06
CA TRP A 207 60.23 -8.77 -40.63
C TRP A 207 59.01 -9.31 -39.88
N SER A 208 58.44 -10.43 -40.33
CA SER A 208 57.36 -11.12 -39.59
C SER A 208 57.82 -11.60 -38.21
N ALA A 209 59.04 -12.11 -38.07
CA ALA A 209 59.60 -12.53 -36.78
C ALA A 209 59.83 -11.33 -35.84
N ALA A 210 60.41 -10.24 -36.35
CA ALA A 210 60.66 -9.03 -35.58
C ALA A 210 59.37 -8.39 -35.04
N ILE A 211 58.35 -8.20 -35.89
CA ILE A 211 57.05 -7.64 -35.46
C ILE A 211 56.32 -8.62 -34.54
N ARG A 212 56.44 -9.94 -34.76
CA ARG A 212 55.87 -10.92 -33.84
C ARG A 212 56.43 -10.78 -32.43
N THR A 213 57.74 -10.63 -32.28
CA THR A 213 58.37 -10.42 -30.96
C THR A 213 57.80 -9.17 -30.27
N GLN A 214 57.56 -8.07 -31.00
CA GLN A 214 56.90 -6.88 -30.46
C GLN A 214 55.44 -7.13 -30.06
N ALA A 215 54.69 -7.94 -30.82
CA ALA A 215 53.33 -8.32 -30.46
C ALA A 215 53.30 -9.18 -29.19
N ASP A 216 54.18 -10.18 -29.09
CA ASP A 216 54.25 -11.09 -27.94
C ASP A 216 54.79 -10.40 -26.67
N THR A 217 55.59 -9.32 -26.74
CA THR A 217 55.95 -8.49 -25.56
C THR A 217 54.84 -7.54 -25.09
N LEU A 218 54.04 -6.98 -26.00
CA LEU A 218 52.89 -6.12 -25.64
C LEU A 218 51.70 -6.90 -25.06
N LYS A 219 51.54 -8.15 -25.49
CA LYS A 219 50.41 -9.04 -25.19
C LYS A 219 50.12 -9.23 -23.69
N PRO A 220 51.08 -9.46 -22.78
CA PRO A 220 50.81 -9.53 -21.33
C PRO A 220 50.20 -8.24 -20.77
N VAL A 221 50.73 -7.07 -21.18
CA VAL A 221 50.25 -5.75 -20.72
C VAL A 221 48.84 -5.47 -21.24
N VAL A 222 48.57 -5.84 -22.50
CA VAL A 222 47.24 -5.74 -23.12
C VAL A 222 46.21 -6.65 -22.42
N GLN A 223 46.60 -7.85 -22.00
CA GLN A 223 45.70 -8.71 -21.21
C GLN A 223 45.46 -8.11 -19.82
N LEU A 224 46.49 -7.67 -19.09
CA LEU A 224 46.33 -7.03 -17.78
C LEU A 224 45.39 -5.80 -17.84
N ALA A 225 45.52 -4.96 -18.86
CA ALA A 225 44.63 -3.82 -19.09
C ALA A 225 43.17 -4.26 -19.34
N ARG A 226 42.95 -5.33 -20.10
CA ARG A 226 41.61 -5.93 -20.30
C ARG A 226 41.05 -6.54 -19.02
N GLU A 227 41.89 -7.16 -18.20
CA GLU A 227 41.53 -7.74 -16.91
C GLU A 227 41.06 -6.65 -15.93
N ASP A 228 41.75 -5.50 -15.88
CA ASP A 228 41.38 -4.36 -15.04
C ASP A 228 40.06 -3.69 -15.48
N ILE A 229 39.89 -3.41 -16.78
CA ILE A 229 38.61 -2.92 -17.33
C ILE A 229 37.47 -3.90 -17.00
N ARG A 230 37.71 -5.21 -17.16
CA ARG A 230 36.75 -6.27 -16.84
C ARG A 230 36.42 -6.30 -15.34
N PHE A 231 37.39 -6.07 -14.46
CA PHE A 231 37.18 -5.99 -13.01
C PHE A 231 36.31 -4.79 -12.64
N LYS A 232 36.66 -3.58 -13.08
CA LYS A 232 35.86 -2.37 -12.78
C LYS A 232 34.44 -2.43 -13.38
N LYS A 233 34.27 -3.07 -14.54
CA LYS A 233 32.94 -3.34 -15.12
C LYS A 233 32.12 -4.35 -14.29
N LYS A 234 32.76 -5.38 -13.69
CA LYS A 234 32.10 -6.27 -12.72
C LYS A 234 31.67 -5.51 -11.46
N GLU A 235 32.56 -4.71 -10.87
CA GLU A 235 32.26 -3.88 -9.69
C GLU A 235 31.04 -2.96 -9.93
N LEU A 236 31.01 -2.26 -11.07
CA LEU A 236 29.88 -1.43 -11.50
C LEU A 236 28.58 -2.23 -11.69
N ALA A 237 28.65 -3.42 -12.29
CA ALA A 237 27.50 -4.30 -12.49
C ALA A 237 26.96 -4.84 -11.15
N GLU A 238 27.84 -5.19 -10.21
CA GLU A 238 27.46 -5.58 -8.85
C GLU A 238 26.82 -4.43 -8.08
N ALA A 239 27.38 -3.22 -8.11
CA ALA A 239 26.77 -2.06 -7.46
C ALA A 239 25.35 -1.79 -8.00
N ARG A 240 25.16 -1.87 -9.33
CA ARG A 240 23.83 -1.77 -9.96
C ARG A 240 22.88 -2.90 -9.53
N LYS A 241 23.38 -4.13 -9.38
CA LYS A 241 22.59 -5.29 -8.89
C LYS A 241 22.19 -5.14 -7.42
N ARG A 242 23.11 -4.69 -6.56
CA ARG A 242 22.89 -4.41 -5.13
C ARG A 242 21.82 -3.32 -4.97
N LYS A 243 21.97 -2.16 -5.64
CA LYS A 243 20.94 -1.11 -5.70
C LYS A 243 19.58 -1.66 -6.15
N SER A 244 19.53 -2.40 -7.26
CA SER A 244 18.26 -2.93 -7.81
C SER A 244 17.53 -3.84 -6.83
N THR A 245 18.26 -4.68 -6.09
CA THR A 245 17.72 -5.57 -5.06
C THR A 245 17.20 -4.77 -3.86
N GLU A 246 17.99 -3.81 -3.36
CA GLU A 246 17.64 -3.00 -2.19
C GLU A 246 16.47 -2.05 -2.45
N VAL A 247 16.42 -1.43 -3.64
CA VAL A 247 15.29 -0.62 -4.11
C VAL A 247 13.99 -1.45 -4.16
N LYS A 248 14.05 -2.73 -4.56
CA LYS A 248 12.89 -3.64 -4.51
C LYS A 248 12.49 -3.94 -3.07
N ARG A 249 13.44 -4.29 -2.20
CA ARG A 249 13.21 -4.61 -0.77
C ARG A 249 12.51 -3.46 -0.03
N LEU A 250 13.05 -2.25 -0.14
CA LEU A 250 12.51 -1.07 0.54
C LEU A 250 11.16 -0.62 -0.02
N ARG A 251 10.90 -0.81 -1.32
CA ARG A 251 9.57 -0.60 -1.92
C ARG A 251 8.54 -1.61 -1.42
N ALA A 252 8.92 -2.88 -1.24
CA ALA A 252 8.04 -3.89 -0.65
C ALA A 252 7.73 -3.56 0.82
N LEU A 253 8.72 -3.09 1.59
CA LEU A 253 8.51 -2.65 2.97
C LEU A 253 7.58 -1.42 3.07
N LEU A 254 7.72 -0.44 2.16
CA LEU A 254 6.76 0.68 2.04
C LEU A 254 5.34 0.23 1.67
N ALA A 255 5.20 -0.76 0.79
CA ALA A 255 3.90 -1.30 0.37
C ALA A 255 3.15 -1.99 1.53
N GLY A 256 3.85 -2.42 2.59
CA GLY A 256 3.23 -2.90 3.84
C GLY A 256 2.27 -1.88 4.49
N ALA A 257 2.47 -0.58 4.26
CA ALA A 257 1.56 0.46 4.72
C ALA A 257 0.23 0.53 3.94
N ASP A 258 0.14 -0.08 2.75
CA ASP A 258 -1.02 0.12 1.85
C ASP A 258 -2.28 -0.61 2.33
N GLN A 259 -2.16 -1.69 3.08
CA GLN A 259 -3.29 -2.31 3.79
C GLN A 259 -3.85 -1.36 4.86
N VAL A 260 -2.98 -0.65 5.59
CA VAL A 260 -3.39 0.33 6.61
C VAL A 260 -4.04 1.55 5.96
N LYS A 261 -3.56 1.99 4.78
CA LYS A 261 -4.20 3.06 3.99
C LYS A 261 -5.62 2.68 3.54
N LYS A 262 -5.85 1.42 3.15
CA LYS A 262 -7.21 0.90 2.87
C LYS A 262 -8.09 0.93 4.12
N GLN A 263 -7.55 0.53 5.29
CA GLN A 263 -8.27 0.65 6.57
C GLN A 263 -8.60 2.11 6.92
N ILE A 264 -7.70 3.07 6.63
CA ILE A 264 -7.95 4.51 6.82
C ILE A 264 -9.08 5.00 5.91
N GLN A 265 -9.16 4.54 4.65
CA GLN A 265 -10.27 4.87 3.75
C GLN A 265 -11.61 4.34 4.28
N THR A 266 -11.66 3.10 4.78
CA THR A 266 -12.85 2.54 5.42
C THR A 266 -13.23 3.30 6.70
N GLY A 267 -12.24 3.61 7.55
CA GLY A 267 -12.44 4.40 8.77
C GLY A 267 -12.97 5.80 8.48
N LYS A 268 -12.48 6.48 7.43
CA LYS A 268 -13.01 7.79 6.99
C LYS A 268 -14.48 7.69 6.55
N LYS A 269 -14.91 6.62 5.88
CA LYS A 269 -16.34 6.37 5.57
C LYS A 269 -17.17 6.14 6.84
N GLN A 270 -16.67 5.32 7.77
CA GLN A 270 -17.33 5.06 9.06
C GLN A 270 -17.47 6.34 9.91
N ALA A 271 -16.47 7.23 9.87
CA ALA A 271 -16.53 8.53 10.54
C ALA A 271 -17.57 9.47 9.92
N SER A 272 -17.81 9.42 8.60
CA SER A 272 -18.93 10.15 7.95
C SER A 272 -20.27 9.65 8.47
N LEU A 273 -20.50 8.34 8.39
CA LEU A 273 -21.74 7.70 8.90
C LEU A 273 -21.97 7.98 10.40
N SER A 274 -20.91 8.12 11.18
CA SER A 274 -20.99 8.49 12.60
C SER A 274 -21.34 9.97 12.81
N LYS A 275 -20.79 10.88 11.98
CA LYS A 275 -21.16 12.30 11.96
C LYS A 275 -22.61 12.51 11.53
N GLU A 276 -23.09 11.74 10.55
CA GLU A 276 -24.48 11.74 10.10
C GLU A 276 -25.44 11.29 11.22
N ARG A 277 -25.08 10.20 11.94
CA ARG A 277 -25.81 9.75 13.14
C ARG A 277 -25.83 10.81 14.25
N TYR A 278 -24.71 11.48 14.52
CA TYR A 278 -24.65 12.59 15.47
C TYR A 278 -25.55 13.76 15.04
N SER A 279 -25.52 14.15 13.76
CA SER A 279 -26.39 15.20 13.21
C SER A 279 -27.88 14.88 13.41
N ASN A 280 -28.28 13.63 13.12
CA ASN A 280 -29.66 13.18 13.26
C ASN A 280 -30.10 13.13 14.73
N ALA A 281 -29.25 12.63 15.64
CA ALA A 281 -29.51 12.65 17.08
C ALA A 281 -29.60 14.09 17.62
N LEU A 282 -28.79 15.02 17.10
CA LEU A 282 -28.82 16.44 17.48
C LEU A 282 -30.12 17.11 17.02
N GLN A 283 -30.65 16.75 15.85
CA GLN A 283 -31.97 17.18 15.39
C GLN A 283 -33.10 16.61 16.28
N GLN A 284 -33.05 15.32 16.63
CA GLN A 284 -34.03 14.68 17.53
C GLN A 284 -34.01 15.31 18.93
N PHE A 285 -32.84 15.65 19.48
CA PHE A 285 -32.70 16.41 20.73
C PHE A 285 -33.30 17.82 20.59
N LYS A 286 -32.97 18.56 19.52
CA LYS A 286 -33.54 19.89 19.21
C LYS A 286 -35.06 19.89 18.94
N GLN A 287 -35.64 18.74 18.61
CA GLN A 287 -37.09 18.55 18.53
C GLN A 287 -37.70 18.19 19.89
N SER A 288 -37.04 17.31 20.65
CA SER A 288 -37.51 16.86 21.98
C SER A 288 -37.52 18.00 22.99
N THR A 289 -36.52 18.90 22.98
CA THR A 289 -36.49 20.08 23.86
C THR A 289 -37.65 21.03 23.59
N LYS A 290 -38.08 21.19 22.34
CA LYS A 290 -39.28 21.97 21.98
C LYS A 290 -40.59 21.32 22.46
N GLN A 291 -40.62 19.99 22.61
CA GLN A 291 -41.79 19.27 23.15
C GLN A 291 -41.89 19.31 24.68
N GLY A 292 -40.86 19.77 25.39
CA GLY A 292 -40.89 20.01 26.85
C GLY A 292 -40.98 18.77 27.75
N GLN A 293 -41.04 17.55 27.21
CA GLN A 293 -41.14 16.31 28.00
C GLN A 293 -39.75 15.84 28.47
N SER A 294 -39.42 16.09 29.74
CA SER A 294 -38.08 15.86 30.31
C SER A 294 -37.53 14.44 30.08
N SER A 295 -38.38 13.40 30.13
CA SER A 295 -37.98 12.01 29.85
C SER A 295 -37.56 11.78 28.39
N ARG A 296 -38.27 12.37 27.41
CA ARG A 296 -37.89 12.34 25.99
C ARG A 296 -36.63 13.16 25.74
N VAL A 297 -36.45 14.28 26.45
CA VAL A 297 -35.22 15.08 26.36
C VAL A 297 -34.02 14.31 26.90
N LEU A 298 -34.13 13.68 28.07
CA LEU A 298 -33.04 12.87 28.64
C LEU A 298 -32.68 11.67 27.74
N SER A 299 -33.69 10.98 27.18
CA SER A 299 -33.48 9.85 26.26
C SER A 299 -32.80 10.27 24.94
N SER A 300 -33.25 11.36 24.32
CA SER A 300 -32.62 11.90 23.10
C SER A 300 -31.23 12.48 23.36
N LEU A 301 -30.98 13.05 24.54
CA LEU A 301 -29.65 13.54 24.94
C LEU A 301 -28.67 12.39 25.22
N ASN A 302 -29.10 11.31 25.87
CA ASN A 302 -28.29 10.10 26.02
C ASN A 302 -27.96 9.46 24.66
N SER A 303 -28.93 9.47 23.72
CA SER A 303 -28.72 9.01 22.34
C SER A 303 -27.72 9.89 21.58
N LEU A 304 -27.75 11.21 21.81
CA LEU A 304 -26.79 12.17 21.28
C LEU A 304 -25.38 11.97 21.86
N ALA A 305 -25.26 11.71 23.17
CA ALA A 305 -23.99 11.41 23.82
C ALA A 305 -23.34 10.13 23.27
N ALA A 306 -24.14 9.06 23.10
CA ALA A 306 -23.67 7.82 22.48
C ALA A 306 -23.25 8.03 21.00
N ALA A 307 -23.98 8.85 20.24
CA ALA A 307 -23.61 9.18 18.86
C ALA A 307 -22.30 10.00 18.80
N ALA A 308 -22.11 10.96 19.71
CA ALA A 308 -20.88 11.75 19.83
C ALA A 308 -19.67 10.87 20.21
N GLU A 309 -19.83 9.96 21.17
CA GLU A 309 -18.81 8.97 21.56
C GLU A 309 -18.37 8.12 20.35
N LYS A 310 -19.30 7.54 19.58
CA LYS A 310 -18.95 6.71 18.41
C LYS A 310 -18.31 7.54 17.28
N TRP A 311 -18.64 8.82 17.14
CA TRP A 311 -17.99 9.72 16.19
C TRP A 311 -16.55 10.06 16.63
N ALA A 312 -16.34 10.46 17.88
CA ALA A 312 -15.02 10.73 18.44
C ALA A 312 -14.11 9.49 18.41
N GLY A 313 -14.62 8.32 18.82
CA GLY A 313 -13.91 7.04 18.74
C GLY A 313 -13.55 6.63 17.31
N SER A 314 -14.40 6.96 16.32
CA SER A 314 -14.08 6.73 14.91
C SER A 314 -12.91 7.61 14.43
N LYS A 315 -12.80 8.86 14.92
CA LYS A 315 -11.63 9.72 14.65
C LYS A 315 -10.36 9.22 15.34
N GLN A 316 -10.46 8.81 16.61
CA GLN A 316 -9.35 8.20 17.36
C GLN A 316 -8.82 6.93 16.66
N HIS A 317 -9.72 6.11 16.09
CA HIS A 317 -9.34 4.93 15.31
C HIS A 317 -8.54 5.31 14.05
N ILE A 318 -8.98 6.31 13.28
CA ILE A 318 -8.23 6.81 12.12
C ILE A 318 -6.84 7.31 12.54
N TYR A 319 -6.74 8.08 13.62
CA TYR A 319 -5.45 8.54 14.15
C TYR A 319 -4.53 7.37 14.55
N THR A 320 -5.08 6.31 15.14
CA THR A 320 -4.33 5.08 15.47
C THR A 320 -3.83 4.33 14.23
N LEU A 321 -4.58 4.37 13.11
CA LEU A 321 -4.13 3.80 11.85
C LEU A 321 -3.04 4.67 11.18
N GLU A 322 -3.16 5.99 11.21
CA GLU A 322 -2.11 6.90 10.72
C GLU A 322 -0.80 6.76 11.52
N GLN A 323 -0.86 6.48 12.83
CA GLN A 323 0.33 6.12 13.62
C GLN A 323 0.98 4.81 13.13
N LYS A 324 0.20 3.79 12.73
CA LYS A 324 0.74 2.55 12.15
C LYS A 324 1.40 2.77 10.78
N VAL A 325 0.87 3.69 9.98
CA VAL A 325 1.53 4.15 8.73
C VAL A 325 2.87 4.83 9.07
N SER A 326 2.86 5.77 10.03
CA SER A 326 4.07 6.48 10.47
C SER A 326 5.15 5.54 11.00
N ALA A 327 4.79 4.57 11.84
CA ALA A 327 5.71 3.54 12.35
C ALA A 327 6.27 2.62 11.24
N THR A 328 5.54 2.43 10.14
CA THR A 328 6.04 1.69 8.97
C THR A 328 7.07 2.53 8.20
N TYR A 329 6.83 3.82 8.04
CA TYR A 329 7.78 4.75 7.41
C TYR A 329 9.04 4.93 8.26
N ALA A 330 8.92 5.06 9.59
CA ALA A 330 10.05 5.11 10.50
C ALA A 330 10.95 3.86 10.41
N LYS A 331 10.37 2.66 10.25
CA LYS A 331 11.13 1.43 9.96
C LYS A 331 11.88 1.51 8.64
N VAL A 332 11.25 1.96 7.55
CA VAL A 332 11.92 2.17 6.27
C VAL A 332 13.05 3.20 6.39
N SER A 333 12.84 4.28 7.13
CA SER A 333 13.85 5.33 7.37
C SER A 333 15.05 4.79 8.17
N GLN A 334 14.81 3.94 9.18
CA GLN A 334 15.88 3.25 9.91
C GLN A 334 16.65 2.23 9.03
N GLU A 335 15.95 1.53 8.14
CA GLU A 335 16.56 0.65 7.14
C GLU A 335 17.36 1.42 6.06
N LEU A 336 17.03 2.69 5.81
CA LEU A 336 17.84 3.56 4.95
C LEU A 336 19.16 4.00 5.62
N THR A 337 19.17 4.19 6.94
CA THR A 337 20.33 4.74 7.68
C THR A 337 21.30 3.67 8.20
N LYS A 338 20.83 2.47 8.54
CA LYS A 338 21.65 1.33 9.03
C LYS A 338 22.64 0.73 8.01
N ARG A 339 22.71 1.24 6.78
CA ARG A 339 23.42 0.57 5.68
C ARG A 339 24.91 0.93 5.64
N PRO A 340 25.81 -0.04 5.36
CA PRO A 340 27.21 0.26 5.04
C PRO A 340 27.29 1.09 3.75
N LYS A 341 28.19 2.09 3.75
CA LYS A 341 28.33 3.07 2.66
C LYS A 341 29.16 2.58 1.47
#